data_AF-A0A7J6P2L0-F1
#
_entry.id   AF-A0A7J6P2L0-F1
#
_cell.length_a   1.000
_cell.length_b   1.000
_cell.length_c   1.000
_cell.angle_alpha   90.00
_cell.angle_beta   90.00
_cell.angle_gamma   90.00
#
_symmetry.space_group_name_H-M   'P 1'
#
loop_
_entity.id
_entity.type
_entity.pdbx_description
1 polymer ?
#
loop_
_entity_poly.entity_id
_entity_poly.type
_entity_poly.pdbx_seq_one_letter_code
_entity_poly.pdbx_strand_id
1 'polypeptide(L)'
;TPYLRTVTIVADAVFGACCIDDLTCRAIGADAMVHYGHSCLTPVDQTVVYTIYVLVRISYDVNHMTASRAAAVPPEQRPVALMATVQFSQMLDEAKDIMRRKYGWEADDLFVPQIKPLSKGETLGCTAPSLDDRAKTIYYVADGRFHLEGAMLASPTIKNVLRYCPYTRRLFREGLDQESMHRTREEEIERARASKKTVGLILGTLGRQGSVGILESVREIIHNSGRETVTVLLSEITTEKLRDLGDSVGCWVE
;
A
#
# COMPACT_ATOMS: atom_id res chain seq x y z
N THR A 1 23.40 -0.59 -33.94
CA THR A 1 22.06 -0.71 -33.34
C THR A 1 22.22 -1.31 -31.96
N PRO A 2 21.66 -0.72 -30.89
CA PRO A 2 21.60 -1.39 -29.60
C PRO A 2 20.85 -2.72 -29.77
N TYR A 3 21.37 -3.79 -29.19
CA TYR A 3 20.77 -5.12 -29.22
C TYR A 3 20.85 -5.76 -27.84
N LEU A 4 19.86 -6.58 -27.52
CA LEU A 4 19.80 -7.31 -26.26
C LEU A 4 20.79 -8.47 -26.30
N ARG A 5 21.81 -8.44 -25.42
CA ARG A 5 22.82 -9.51 -25.34
C ARG A 5 22.43 -10.63 -24.38
N THR A 6 21.92 -10.26 -23.21
CA THR A 6 21.59 -11.18 -22.11
C THR A 6 20.36 -10.67 -21.38
N VAL A 7 19.56 -11.60 -20.83
CA VAL A 7 18.45 -11.30 -19.92
C VAL A 7 18.70 -12.05 -18.62
N THR A 8 18.65 -11.33 -17.51
CA THR A 8 18.70 -11.91 -16.16
C THR A 8 17.36 -11.66 -15.49
N ILE A 9 16.80 -12.70 -14.88
CA ILE A 9 15.59 -12.58 -14.05
C ILE A 9 16.05 -12.39 -12.61
N VAL A 10 15.76 -11.23 -12.03
CA VAL A 10 15.93 -11.01 -10.58
C VAL A 10 14.76 -11.72 -9.89
N ALA A 11 15.08 -12.80 -9.18
CA ALA A 11 14.09 -13.69 -8.56
C ALA A 11 13.81 -13.38 -7.09
N ASP A 12 14.32 -12.25 -6.57
CA ASP A 12 14.00 -11.76 -5.24
C ASP A 12 12.54 -11.30 -5.14
N ALA A 13 12.03 -11.21 -3.92
CA ALA A 13 10.65 -10.84 -3.66
C ALA A 13 10.35 -9.41 -4.12
N VAL A 14 9.24 -9.22 -4.84
CA VAL A 14 8.75 -7.91 -5.26
C VAL A 14 7.30 -7.77 -4.81
N PHE A 15 7.09 -7.09 -3.68
CA PHE A 15 5.76 -6.89 -3.10
C PHE A 15 5.04 -5.63 -3.62
N GLY A 16 5.78 -4.71 -4.23
CA GLY A 16 5.26 -3.40 -4.63
C GLY A 16 6.28 -2.55 -5.37
N ALA A 17 5.85 -1.37 -5.81
CA ALA A 17 6.69 -0.38 -6.48
C ALA A 17 7.90 0.08 -5.65
N CYS A 18 7.79 0.05 -4.32
CA CYS A 18 8.88 0.36 -3.39
C CYS A 18 9.99 -0.70 -3.40
N CYS A 19 9.74 -1.90 -3.92
CA CYS A 19 10.69 -3.01 -4.01
C CYS A 19 11.45 -2.98 -5.34
N ILE A 20 11.68 -1.81 -5.92
CA ILE A 20 12.50 -1.70 -7.13
C ILE A 20 13.95 -2.09 -6.80
N ASP A 21 14.48 -3.10 -7.49
CA ASP A 21 15.81 -3.64 -7.20
C ASP A 21 16.88 -3.14 -8.19
N ASP A 22 16.99 -1.82 -8.27
CA ASP A 22 17.98 -1.15 -9.12
C ASP A 22 19.41 -1.32 -8.58
N LEU A 23 19.56 -1.54 -7.27
CA LEU A 23 20.84 -1.78 -6.61
C LEU A 23 21.44 -3.14 -7.00
N THR A 24 20.65 -4.23 -6.97
CA THR A 24 21.13 -5.54 -7.45
C THR A 24 21.43 -5.50 -8.94
N CYS A 25 20.57 -4.85 -9.74
CA CYS A 25 20.83 -4.68 -11.18
C CYS A 25 22.17 -3.99 -11.45
N ARG A 26 22.50 -2.94 -10.70
CA ARG A 26 23.82 -2.29 -10.78
C ARG A 26 24.94 -3.24 -10.37
N ALA A 27 24.76 -4.00 -9.29
CA ALA A 27 25.79 -4.91 -8.77
C ALA A 27 26.15 -6.02 -9.75
N ILE A 28 25.18 -6.52 -10.53
CA ILE A 28 25.41 -7.53 -11.58
C ILE A 28 25.85 -6.92 -12.93
N GLY A 29 26.01 -5.60 -13.01
CA GLY A 29 26.43 -4.90 -14.23
C GLY A 29 25.37 -4.84 -15.32
N ALA A 30 24.08 -4.81 -14.96
CA ALA A 30 23.00 -4.63 -15.93
C ALA A 30 22.94 -3.18 -16.42
N ASP A 31 22.79 -3.00 -17.74
CA ASP A 31 22.65 -1.67 -18.36
C ASP A 31 21.26 -1.06 -18.11
N ALA A 32 20.25 -1.92 -17.95
CA ALA A 32 18.85 -1.54 -17.78
C ALA A 32 18.06 -2.58 -16.98
N MET A 33 16.94 -2.14 -16.41
CA MET A 33 15.97 -2.99 -15.70
C MET A 33 14.55 -2.74 -16.22
N VAL A 34 13.73 -3.79 -16.22
CA VAL A 34 12.30 -3.71 -16.51
C VAL A 34 11.50 -4.16 -15.28
N HIS A 35 10.74 -3.26 -14.68
CA HIS A 35 9.90 -3.53 -13.50
C HIS A 35 8.43 -3.63 -13.90
N TYR A 36 7.83 -4.81 -13.76
CA TYR A 36 6.44 -5.06 -14.13
C TYR A 36 5.48 -4.85 -12.95
N GLY A 37 4.23 -4.49 -13.27
CA GLY A 37 3.08 -4.62 -12.37
C GLY A 37 2.68 -3.33 -11.66
N HIS A 38 3.64 -2.61 -11.06
CA HIS A 38 3.34 -1.47 -10.18
C HIS A 38 3.52 -0.10 -10.84
N SER A 39 2.91 0.92 -10.24
CA SER A 39 3.15 2.33 -10.57
C SER A 39 4.58 2.74 -10.19
N CYS A 40 5.11 3.80 -10.82
CA CYS A 40 6.44 4.31 -10.52
C CYS A 40 6.43 5.09 -9.19
N LEU A 41 6.52 4.39 -8.05
CA LEU A 41 6.61 5.05 -6.75
C LEU A 41 7.99 5.69 -6.54
N THR A 42 9.05 5.01 -6.98
CA THR A 42 10.40 5.56 -7.06
C THR A 42 10.58 6.27 -8.40
N PRO A 43 10.85 7.58 -8.42
CA PRO A 43 11.14 8.31 -9.65
C PRO A 43 12.34 7.71 -10.40
N VAL A 44 12.24 7.61 -11.74
CA VAL A 44 13.28 6.99 -12.59
C VAL A 44 14.63 7.71 -12.51
N ASP A 45 14.63 9.01 -12.22
CA ASP A 45 15.83 9.83 -12.01
C ASP A 45 16.53 9.55 -10.67
N GLN A 46 15.89 8.81 -9.77
CA GLN A 46 16.48 8.34 -8.50
C GLN A 46 17.02 6.91 -8.59
N THR A 47 16.77 6.21 -9.71
CA THR A 47 17.27 4.86 -9.94
C THR A 47 18.74 4.87 -10.40
N VAL A 48 19.50 3.84 -10.03
CA VAL A 48 20.94 3.75 -10.36
C VAL A 48 21.25 2.97 -11.64
N VAL A 49 20.22 2.41 -12.29
CA VAL A 49 20.27 1.79 -13.62
C VAL A 49 19.11 2.32 -14.47
N TYR A 50 19.23 2.28 -15.80
CA TYR A 50 18.14 2.72 -16.67
C TYR A 50 16.89 1.87 -16.43
N THR A 51 15.84 2.47 -15.89
CA THR A 51 14.67 1.74 -15.40
C THR A 51 13.45 1.97 -16.31
N ILE A 52 12.85 0.88 -16.75
CA ILE A 52 11.57 0.87 -17.49
C ILE A 52 10.50 0.29 -16.58
N TYR A 53 9.47 1.08 -16.27
CA TYR A 53 8.28 0.59 -15.60
C TYR A 53 7.24 0.12 -16.62
N VAL A 54 6.79 -1.13 -16.48
CA VAL A 54 5.70 -1.71 -17.27
C VAL A 54 4.49 -1.89 -16.37
N LEU A 55 3.66 -0.85 -16.33
CA LEU A 55 2.42 -0.89 -15.58
C LEU A 55 1.45 -1.90 -16.20
N VAL A 56 1.05 -2.90 -15.41
CA VAL A 56 0.05 -3.88 -15.83
C VAL A 56 -1.34 -3.34 -15.54
N ARG A 57 -2.16 -3.28 -16.59
CA ARG A 57 -3.56 -2.86 -16.52
C ARG A 57 -4.44 -4.07 -16.71
N ILE A 58 -5.48 -4.21 -15.90
CA ILE A 58 -6.42 -5.30 -16.00
C ILE A 58 -7.78 -4.72 -16.33
N SER A 59 -8.25 -5.02 -17.54
CA SER A 59 -9.61 -4.67 -17.95
C SER A 59 -10.63 -5.55 -17.23
N TYR A 60 -11.74 -4.94 -16.83
CA TYR A 60 -12.87 -5.65 -16.23
C TYR A 60 -14.20 -5.07 -16.72
N ASP A 61 -15.28 -5.79 -16.45
CA ASP A 61 -16.62 -5.38 -16.85
C ASP A 61 -17.13 -4.23 -15.95
N VAL A 62 -16.83 -3.00 -16.36
CA VAL A 62 -17.26 -1.77 -15.66
C VAL A 62 -18.77 -1.64 -15.66
N ASN A 63 -19.46 -2.13 -16.70
CA ASN A 63 -20.92 -2.14 -16.74
C ASN A 63 -21.49 -3.04 -15.65
N HIS A 64 -20.93 -4.24 -15.47
CA HIS A 64 -21.31 -5.11 -14.37
C HIS A 64 -20.99 -4.48 -13.01
N MET A 65 -19.80 -3.90 -12.83
CA MET A 65 -19.43 -3.23 -11.58
C MET A 65 -20.41 -2.10 -11.22
N THR A 66 -20.72 -1.22 -12.18
CA THR A 66 -21.65 -0.09 -11.97
C THR A 66 -23.11 -0.54 -11.83
N ALA A 67 -23.51 -1.64 -12.49
CA ALA A 67 -24.80 -2.28 -12.28
C ALA A 67 -24.90 -3.05 -10.96
N SER A 68 -23.77 -3.37 -10.32
CA SER A 68 -23.75 -4.02 -9.02
C SER A 68 -24.34 -3.09 -7.95
N ARG A 69 -24.32 -3.54 -6.69
CA ARG A 69 -24.83 -2.79 -5.53
C ARG A 69 -24.11 -1.43 -5.30
N ALA A 70 -23.17 -1.02 -6.16
CA ALA A 70 -22.79 0.38 -6.37
C ALA A 70 -24.01 1.27 -6.67
N ALA A 71 -24.90 0.83 -7.57
CA ALA A 71 -26.18 1.47 -7.86
C ALA A 71 -27.16 1.45 -6.66
N ALA A 72 -26.86 0.66 -5.63
CA ALA A 72 -27.68 0.50 -4.43
C ALA A 72 -27.09 1.20 -3.20
N VAL A 73 -26.08 2.06 -3.37
CA VAL A 73 -25.71 3.02 -2.32
C VAL A 73 -26.77 4.14 -2.33
N PRO A 74 -27.58 4.22 -1.27
CA PRO A 74 -28.67 5.18 -1.21
C PRO A 74 -28.12 6.61 -0.98
N PRO A 75 -28.89 7.66 -1.30
CA PRO A 75 -28.41 9.05 -1.24
C PRO A 75 -27.81 9.46 0.12
N GLU A 76 -28.36 8.95 1.23
CA GLU A 76 -27.86 9.24 2.58
C GLU A 76 -26.45 8.72 2.85
N GLN A 77 -25.97 7.73 2.08
CA GLN A 77 -24.63 7.15 2.15
C GLN A 77 -23.64 7.78 1.14
N ARG A 78 -24.02 8.90 0.51
CA ARG A 78 -23.17 9.68 -0.42
C ARG A 78 -22.62 10.94 0.28
N PRO A 79 -21.44 11.46 -0.11
CA PRO A 79 -20.63 11.08 -1.29
C PRO A 79 -19.88 9.75 -1.19
N VAL A 80 -19.62 9.12 -2.35
CA VAL A 80 -18.87 7.85 -2.47
C VAL A 80 -17.47 8.10 -3.04
N ALA A 81 -16.45 7.61 -2.35
CA ALA A 81 -15.09 7.55 -2.87
C ALA A 81 -14.88 6.27 -3.70
N LEU A 82 -14.59 6.41 -4.99
CA LEU A 82 -14.19 5.32 -5.89
C LEU A 82 -12.68 5.14 -5.83
N MET A 83 -12.23 3.98 -5.36
CA MET A 83 -10.82 3.65 -5.17
C MET A 83 -10.53 2.24 -5.68
N ALA A 84 -9.26 1.92 -5.90
CA ALA A 84 -8.83 0.63 -6.41
C ALA A 84 -7.34 0.37 -6.16
N THR A 85 -6.93 -0.89 -6.35
CA THR A 85 -5.51 -1.17 -6.61
C THR A 85 -5.11 -0.66 -8.00
N VAL A 86 -3.81 -0.42 -8.19
CA VAL A 86 -3.27 0.20 -9.42
C VAL A 86 -3.71 -0.50 -10.72
N GLN A 87 -3.90 -1.82 -10.68
CA GLN A 87 -4.29 -2.62 -11.84
C GLN A 87 -5.69 -2.28 -12.38
N PHE A 88 -6.58 -1.75 -11.53
CA PHE A 88 -7.98 -1.45 -11.86
C PHE A 88 -8.31 0.06 -11.86
N SER A 89 -7.44 0.91 -11.28
CA SER A 89 -7.74 2.33 -11.03
C SER A 89 -8.07 3.16 -12.27
N GLN A 90 -7.53 2.79 -13.44
CA GLN A 90 -7.72 3.55 -14.67
C GLN A 90 -9.15 3.51 -15.23
N MET A 91 -9.95 2.52 -14.85
CA MET A 91 -11.34 2.39 -15.31
C MET A 91 -12.34 3.07 -14.35
N LEU A 92 -11.87 3.73 -13.29
CA LEU A 92 -12.74 4.41 -12.32
C LEU A 92 -13.40 5.67 -12.88
N ASP A 93 -12.72 6.41 -13.76
CA ASP A 93 -13.31 7.57 -14.43
C ASP A 93 -14.43 7.13 -15.40
N GLU A 94 -14.24 6.03 -16.13
CA GLU A 94 -15.30 5.42 -16.97
C GLU A 94 -16.49 4.97 -16.10
N ALA A 95 -16.22 4.32 -14.97
CA ALA A 95 -17.26 3.93 -14.03
C ALA A 95 -18.08 5.14 -13.56
N LYS A 96 -17.40 6.23 -13.20
CA LYS A 96 -18.02 7.48 -12.80
C LYS A 96 -18.97 8.01 -13.89
N ASP A 97 -18.54 8.01 -15.14
CA ASP A 97 -19.37 8.48 -16.26
C ASP A 97 -20.57 7.57 -16.54
N ILE A 98 -20.44 6.25 -16.35
CA ILE A 98 -21.56 5.30 -16.46
C ILE A 98 -22.57 5.52 -15.33
N MET A 99 -22.10 5.69 -14.08
CA MET A 99 -22.97 5.97 -12.92
C MET A 99 -23.81 7.23 -13.14
N ARG A 100 -23.20 8.29 -13.67
CA ARG A 100 -23.91 9.55 -13.99
C ARG A 100 -24.94 9.38 -15.10
N ARG A 101 -24.52 8.83 -16.25
CA ARG A 101 -25.38 8.76 -17.45
C ARG A 101 -26.51 7.73 -17.36
N LYS A 102 -26.26 6.57 -16.73
CA LYS A 102 -27.19 5.43 -16.73
C LYS A 102 -28.01 5.32 -15.45
N TYR A 103 -27.46 5.76 -14.33
CA TYR A 103 -28.06 5.57 -13.00
C TYR A 103 -28.44 6.89 -12.32
N GLY A 104 -28.29 8.03 -12.99
CA GLY A 104 -28.75 9.35 -12.50
C GLY A 104 -27.97 9.85 -11.29
N TRP A 105 -26.69 9.50 -11.17
CA TRP A 105 -25.82 10.02 -10.12
C TRP A 105 -25.36 11.43 -10.45
N GLU A 106 -25.31 12.30 -9.44
CA GLU A 106 -24.83 13.67 -9.60
C GLU A 106 -23.30 13.77 -9.51
N ALA A 107 -22.73 14.91 -9.89
CA ALA A 107 -21.28 15.11 -9.88
C ALA A 107 -20.66 15.00 -8.47
N ASP A 108 -21.41 15.44 -7.44
CA ASP A 108 -20.97 15.45 -6.04
C ASP A 108 -21.30 14.14 -5.31
N ASP A 109 -22.08 13.24 -5.93
CA ASP A 109 -22.41 11.94 -5.34
C ASP A 109 -21.23 10.98 -5.32
N LEU A 110 -20.25 11.18 -6.21
CA LEU A 110 -19.11 10.31 -6.34
C LEU A 110 -17.83 11.03 -6.79
N PHE A 111 -16.69 10.59 -6.26
CA PHE A 111 -15.41 11.16 -6.64
C PHE A 111 -14.30 10.12 -6.59
N VAL A 112 -13.22 10.39 -7.32
CA VAL A 112 -12.01 9.55 -7.37
C VAL A 112 -10.89 10.32 -6.66
N PRO A 113 -10.52 9.97 -5.41
CA PRO A 113 -9.49 10.71 -4.66
C PRO A 113 -8.10 10.50 -5.27
N GLN A 114 -7.16 11.38 -4.96
CA GLN A 114 -5.76 11.23 -5.36
C GLN A 114 -4.84 11.77 -4.27
N ILE A 115 -3.81 10.99 -3.94
CA ILE A 115 -2.67 11.42 -3.13
C ILE A 115 -1.41 11.24 -3.97
N LYS A 116 -0.64 12.31 -4.19
CA LYS A 116 0.61 12.21 -4.97
C LYS A 116 1.66 11.42 -4.18
N PRO A 117 2.49 10.60 -4.84
CA PRO A 117 2.64 10.48 -6.30
C PRO A 117 1.68 9.47 -6.97
N LEU A 118 0.74 8.87 -6.23
CA LEU A 118 -0.17 7.86 -6.78
C LEU A 118 -1.13 8.42 -7.84
N SER A 119 -1.58 7.53 -8.71
CA SER A 119 -2.61 7.83 -9.71
C SER A 119 -3.96 8.10 -9.04
N LYS A 120 -4.89 8.72 -9.77
CA LYS A 120 -6.26 8.90 -9.28
C LYS A 120 -6.88 7.55 -8.93
N GLY A 121 -7.48 7.48 -7.75
CA GLY A 121 -8.17 6.31 -7.21
C GLY A 121 -7.24 5.18 -6.77
N GLU A 122 -5.94 5.29 -7.00
CA GLU A 122 -4.96 4.29 -6.57
C GLU A 122 -4.74 4.38 -5.06
N THR A 123 -4.58 3.22 -4.41
CA THR A 123 -4.26 3.15 -2.98
C THR A 123 -3.28 2.03 -2.71
N LEU A 124 -2.29 2.32 -1.87
CA LEU A 124 -1.29 1.38 -1.36
C LEU A 124 -1.59 1.02 0.10
N GLY A 125 -1.07 -0.11 0.59
CA GLY A 125 -1.25 -0.48 2.00
C GLY A 125 -0.56 0.50 2.94
N CYS A 126 0.54 1.10 2.48
CA CYS A 126 1.32 2.10 3.20
C CYS A 126 0.89 3.56 2.89
N THR A 127 0.01 3.79 1.92
CA THR A 127 -0.35 5.15 1.49
C THR A 127 -1.77 5.19 0.93
N ALA A 128 -2.66 5.86 1.66
CA ALA A 128 -4.06 6.05 1.29
C ALA A 128 -4.51 7.48 1.60
N PRO A 129 -5.44 8.05 0.82
CA PRO A 129 -6.03 9.35 1.14
C PRO A 129 -6.91 9.23 2.40
N SER A 130 -6.89 10.27 3.23
CA SER A 130 -7.92 10.45 4.27
C SER A 130 -9.19 11.04 3.65
N LEU A 131 -10.34 10.49 4.02
CA LEU A 131 -11.65 10.79 3.41
C LEU A 131 -12.75 11.12 4.43
N ASP A 132 -12.42 11.18 5.72
CA ASP A 132 -13.38 11.32 6.82
C ASP A 132 -14.27 12.56 6.70
N ASP A 133 -13.76 13.63 6.08
CA ASP A 133 -14.44 14.90 5.86
C ASP A 133 -15.17 15.00 4.52
N ARG A 134 -15.08 13.97 3.67
CA ARG A 134 -15.48 14.05 2.25
C ARG A 134 -16.35 12.91 1.77
N ALA A 135 -16.21 11.71 2.32
CA ALA A 135 -16.97 10.54 1.90
C ALA A 135 -17.75 9.94 3.06
N LYS A 136 -18.92 9.39 2.74
CA LYS A 136 -19.68 8.52 3.64
C LYS A 136 -19.50 7.04 3.32
N THR A 137 -19.02 6.74 2.11
CA THR A 137 -18.83 5.37 1.62
C THR A 137 -17.54 5.27 0.84
N ILE A 138 -16.80 4.19 1.06
CA ILE A 138 -15.70 3.76 0.19
C ILE A 138 -16.23 2.62 -0.70
N TYR A 139 -16.11 2.77 -2.02
CA TYR A 139 -16.32 1.71 -2.98
C TYR A 139 -14.98 1.36 -3.63
N TYR A 140 -14.46 0.19 -3.31
CA TYR A 140 -13.11 -0.22 -3.63
C TYR A 140 -13.10 -1.36 -4.65
N VAL A 141 -12.32 -1.24 -5.71
CA VAL A 141 -12.15 -2.28 -6.74
C VAL A 141 -10.85 -3.03 -6.51
N ALA A 142 -10.95 -4.26 -6.02
CA ALA A 142 -9.81 -5.15 -5.81
C ALA A 142 -10.21 -6.61 -5.55
N ASP A 143 -9.27 -7.50 -5.81
CA ASP A 143 -9.35 -8.92 -5.48
C ASP A 143 -9.02 -9.20 -4.00
N GLY A 144 -8.06 -8.48 -3.42
CA GLY A 144 -7.65 -8.58 -2.02
C GLY A 144 -8.16 -7.47 -1.10
N ARG A 145 -7.86 -7.59 0.21
CA ARG A 145 -8.29 -6.65 1.27
C ARG A 145 -7.18 -5.72 1.77
N PHE A 146 -5.90 -6.10 1.62
CA PHE A 146 -4.76 -5.39 2.22
C PHE A 146 -4.74 -3.87 1.90
N HIS A 147 -4.85 -3.52 0.62
CA HIS A 147 -4.88 -2.12 0.19
C HIS A 147 -6.11 -1.35 0.68
N LEU A 148 -7.26 -2.04 0.76
CA LEU A 148 -8.49 -1.48 1.29
C LEU A 148 -8.39 -1.23 2.80
N GLU A 149 -7.77 -2.13 3.56
CA GLU A 149 -7.52 -1.95 4.99
C GLU A 149 -6.67 -0.68 5.23
N GLY A 150 -5.68 -0.40 4.39
CA GLY A 150 -4.95 0.88 4.41
C GLY A 150 -5.87 2.10 4.24
N ALA A 151 -6.82 2.06 3.30
CA ALA A 151 -7.83 3.12 3.13
C ALA A 151 -8.75 3.27 4.36
N MET A 152 -9.13 2.16 4.97
CA MET A 152 -9.99 2.13 6.17
C MET A 152 -9.27 2.68 7.40
N LEU A 153 -7.96 2.43 7.51
CA LEU A 153 -7.12 3.00 8.55
C LEU A 153 -6.89 4.50 8.37
N ALA A 154 -6.75 4.97 7.13
CA ALA A 154 -6.62 6.39 6.82
C ALA A 154 -7.93 7.18 6.95
N SER A 155 -9.07 6.47 6.93
CA SER A 155 -10.43 7.05 7.03
C SER A 155 -11.29 6.28 8.05
N PRO A 156 -10.90 6.26 9.35
CA PRO A 156 -11.50 5.38 10.35
C PRO A 156 -12.97 5.68 10.67
N THR A 157 -13.47 6.88 10.32
CA THR A 157 -14.86 7.27 10.59
C THR A 157 -15.83 6.65 9.57
N ILE A 158 -15.34 6.27 8.39
CA ILE A 158 -16.16 5.69 7.32
C ILE A 158 -16.45 4.21 7.62
N LYS A 159 -17.68 3.92 8.03
CA LYS A 159 -18.12 2.54 8.34
C LYS A 159 -18.71 1.79 7.14
N ASN A 160 -19.15 2.50 6.11
CA ASN A 160 -19.72 1.88 4.91
C ASN A 160 -18.61 1.63 3.87
N VAL A 161 -18.07 0.41 3.87
CA VAL A 161 -17.00 0.02 2.96
C VAL A 161 -17.45 -1.15 2.11
N LEU A 162 -17.40 -0.96 0.79
CA LEU A 162 -17.81 -1.93 -0.21
C LEU A 162 -16.60 -2.30 -1.06
N ARG A 163 -16.36 -3.59 -1.27
CA ARG A 163 -15.29 -4.08 -2.15
C ARG A 163 -15.86 -4.90 -3.29
N TYR A 164 -15.62 -4.46 -4.51
CA TYR A 164 -15.95 -5.23 -5.71
C TYR A 164 -14.72 -6.01 -6.18
N CYS A 165 -14.87 -7.32 -6.34
CA CYS A 165 -13.84 -8.19 -6.89
C CYS A 165 -14.12 -8.42 -8.39
N PRO A 166 -13.29 -7.90 -9.31
CA PRO A 166 -13.50 -8.04 -10.76
C PRO A 166 -13.49 -9.49 -11.25
N TYR A 167 -12.68 -10.35 -10.62
CA TYR A 167 -12.55 -11.76 -11.02
C TYR A 167 -13.78 -12.58 -10.65
N THR A 168 -14.27 -12.44 -9.42
CA THR A 168 -15.44 -13.20 -8.93
C THR A 168 -16.76 -12.51 -9.27
N ARG A 169 -16.71 -11.24 -9.69
CA ARG A 169 -17.87 -10.37 -9.92
C ARG A 169 -18.76 -10.19 -8.68
N ARG A 170 -18.20 -10.34 -7.49
CA ARG A 170 -18.91 -10.23 -6.21
C ARG A 170 -18.62 -8.90 -5.53
N LEU A 171 -19.65 -8.37 -4.86
CA LEU A 171 -19.51 -7.25 -3.94
C LEU A 171 -19.51 -7.76 -2.50
N PHE A 172 -18.52 -7.31 -1.74
CA PHE A 172 -18.34 -7.62 -0.33
C PHE A 172 -18.60 -6.35 0.48
N ARG A 173 -19.17 -6.53 1.68
CA ARG A 173 -19.17 -5.49 2.71
C ARG A 173 -17.97 -5.77 3.61
N GLU A 174 -17.09 -4.79 3.69
CA GLU A 174 -15.84 -4.91 4.41
C GLU A 174 -15.90 -4.11 5.70
N GLY A 175 -15.17 -4.57 6.70
CA GLY A 175 -15.08 -3.96 8.02
C GLY A 175 -13.71 -4.24 8.62
N LEU A 176 -13.29 -3.35 9.51
CA LEU A 176 -12.04 -3.49 10.25
C LEU A 176 -12.40 -3.45 11.73
N ASP A 177 -11.95 -4.46 12.47
CA ASP A 177 -12.08 -4.51 13.92
C ASP A 177 -11.06 -3.54 14.54
N GLN A 178 -11.44 -2.26 14.54
CA GLN A 178 -10.60 -1.18 15.07
C GLN A 178 -10.35 -1.35 16.57
N GLU A 179 -11.36 -1.78 17.33
CA GLU A 179 -11.23 -1.98 18.77
C GLU A 179 -10.20 -3.05 19.10
N SER A 180 -10.27 -4.22 18.44
CA SER A 180 -9.27 -5.25 18.64
C SER A 180 -7.88 -4.81 18.18
N MET A 181 -7.78 -4.10 17.05
CA MET A 181 -6.51 -3.59 16.57
C MET A 181 -5.87 -2.61 17.57
N HIS A 182 -6.63 -1.65 18.10
CA HIS A 182 -6.13 -0.68 19.07
C HIS A 182 -5.70 -1.37 20.37
N ARG A 183 -6.53 -2.29 20.88
CA ARG A 183 -6.20 -3.08 22.07
C ARG A 183 -4.89 -3.85 21.90
N THR A 184 -4.74 -4.59 20.80
CA THR A 184 -3.49 -5.34 20.54
C THR A 184 -2.28 -4.41 20.43
N ARG A 185 -2.41 -3.24 19.80
CA ARG A 185 -1.32 -2.25 19.73
C ARG A 185 -0.95 -1.69 21.10
N GLU A 186 -1.93 -1.35 21.93
CA GLU A 186 -1.70 -0.87 23.30
C GLU A 186 -0.99 -1.93 24.15
N GLU A 187 -1.42 -3.19 24.06
CA GLU A 187 -0.78 -4.31 24.76
C GLU A 187 0.70 -4.47 24.36
N GLU A 188 1.03 -4.39 23.08
CA GLU A 188 2.42 -4.47 22.61
C GLU A 188 3.25 -3.23 22.99
N ILE A 189 2.65 -2.04 23.00
CA ILE A 189 3.31 -0.81 23.47
C ILE A 189 3.65 -0.94 24.97
N GLU A 190 2.72 -1.42 25.79
CA GLU A 190 2.96 -1.61 27.22
C GLU A 190 4.00 -2.71 27.49
N ARG A 191 3.97 -3.80 26.70
CA ARG A 191 5.01 -4.84 26.74
C ARG A 191 6.40 -4.27 26.41
N ALA A 192 6.49 -3.43 25.37
CA ALA A 192 7.72 -2.77 24.96
C ALA A 192 8.21 -1.73 25.99
N ARG A 193 7.29 -1.02 26.66
CA ARG A 193 7.57 -0.05 27.73
C ARG A 193 8.11 -0.74 29.00
N ALA A 194 7.54 -1.88 29.37
CA ALA A 194 7.96 -2.64 30.56
C ALA A 194 9.32 -3.33 30.39
N SER A 195 9.75 -3.58 29.15
CA SER A 195 11.01 -4.25 28.86
C SER A 195 12.22 -3.34 29.11
N LYS A 196 13.18 -3.85 29.88
CA LYS A 196 14.50 -3.20 30.11
C LYS A 196 15.58 -3.62 29.11
N LYS A 197 15.21 -4.46 28.15
CA LYS A 197 16.12 -4.96 27.11
C LYS A 197 16.34 -3.91 26.02
N THR A 198 17.37 -4.15 25.20
CA THR A 198 17.70 -3.36 24.01
C THR A 198 16.52 -3.30 23.05
N VAL A 199 16.33 -2.14 22.41
CA VAL A 199 15.34 -1.97 21.34
C VAL A 199 15.97 -2.32 20.00
N GLY A 200 15.37 -3.24 19.26
CA GLY A 200 15.82 -3.58 17.91
C GLY A 200 15.21 -2.63 16.88
N LEU A 201 16.05 -2.06 16.03
CA LEU A 201 15.65 -1.21 14.91
C LEU A 201 15.88 -1.96 13.60
N ILE A 202 14.84 -2.11 12.79
CA ILE A 202 14.91 -2.81 11.51
C ILE A 202 15.00 -1.76 10.41
N LEU A 203 16.04 -1.84 9.58
CA LEU A 203 16.13 -1.08 8.34
C LEU A 203 15.85 -2.03 7.17
N GLY A 204 14.70 -1.86 6.53
CA GLY A 204 14.33 -2.61 5.32
C GLY A 204 15.29 -2.34 4.16
N THR A 205 15.96 -3.36 3.65
CA THR A 205 16.89 -3.26 2.52
C THR A 205 16.30 -3.73 1.19
N LEU A 206 15.05 -4.20 1.18
CA LEU A 206 14.38 -4.59 -0.05
C LEU A 206 14.00 -3.37 -0.88
N GLY A 207 14.61 -3.26 -2.05
CA GLY A 207 14.48 -2.11 -2.95
C GLY A 207 14.78 -0.79 -2.23
N ARG A 208 13.76 0.06 -2.11
CA ARG A 208 13.85 1.43 -1.58
C ARG A 208 12.93 1.66 -0.38
N GLN A 209 12.57 0.61 0.37
CA GLN A 209 11.67 0.70 1.51
C GLN A 209 12.28 1.40 2.73
N GLY A 210 13.56 1.16 3.02
CA GLY A 210 14.23 1.69 4.21
C GLY A 210 14.55 3.19 4.10
N SER A 211 14.40 3.90 5.22
CA SER A 211 14.78 5.30 5.36
C SER A 211 15.81 5.49 6.46
N VAL A 212 17.06 5.79 6.08
CA VAL A 212 18.15 6.05 7.03
C VAL A 212 17.83 7.25 7.92
N GLY A 213 17.24 8.31 7.37
CA GLY A 213 16.87 9.49 8.16
C GLY A 213 15.81 9.21 9.22
N ILE A 214 14.82 8.36 8.92
CA ILE A 214 13.82 7.92 9.91
C ILE A 214 14.48 7.04 10.96
N LEU A 215 15.32 6.08 10.55
CA LEU A 215 16.06 5.22 11.46
C LEU A 215 16.89 6.05 12.45
N GLU A 216 17.66 7.03 11.96
CA GLU A 216 18.48 7.89 12.80
C GLU A 216 17.64 8.70 13.78
N SER A 217 16.52 9.26 13.32
CA SER A 217 15.59 10.03 14.14
C SER A 217 14.95 9.16 15.24
N VAL A 218 14.50 7.95 14.90
CA VAL A 218 13.93 6.98 15.85
C VAL A 218 14.98 6.53 16.85
N ARG A 219 16.20 6.25 16.40
CA ARG A 219 17.33 5.90 17.27
C ARG A 219 17.62 7.01 18.28
N GLU A 220 17.62 8.26 17.84
CA GLU A 220 17.82 9.42 18.72
C GLU A 220 16.72 9.54 19.78
N ILE A 221 15.45 9.38 19.39
CA ILE A 221 14.31 9.38 20.33
C ILE A 221 14.50 8.31 21.42
N ILE A 222 14.92 7.09 21.03
CA ILE A 222 15.10 5.98 21.97
C ILE A 222 16.32 6.21 22.86
N HIS A 223 17.44 6.69 22.31
CA HIS A 223 18.63 7.03 23.11
C HIS A 223 18.33 8.13 24.13
N ASN A 224 17.56 9.17 23.75
CA ASN A 224 17.13 10.23 24.66
C ASN A 224 16.20 9.73 25.78
N SER A 225 15.56 8.55 25.61
CA SER A 225 14.81 7.87 26.66
C SER A 225 15.69 7.01 27.60
N GLY A 226 17.02 7.00 27.39
CA GLY A 226 17.97 6.22 28.18
C GLY A 226 18.00 4.73 27.85
N ARG A 227 17.54 4.35 26.64
CA ARG A 227 17.49 2.95 26.20
C ARG A 227 18.52 2.67 25.10
N GLU A 228 19.16 1.52 25.19
CA GLU A 228 20.08 1.01 24.17
C GLU A 228 19.32 0.52 22.92
N THR A 229 19.96 0.67 21.76
CA THR A 229 19.42 0.16 20.48
C THR A 229 20.41 -0.76 19.76
N VAL A 230 19.88 -1.66 18.93
CA VAL A 230 20.65 -2.43 17.95
C VAL A 230 19.97 -2.31 16.60
N THR A 231 20.72 -2.00 15.55
CA THR A 231 20.18 -1.90 14.18
C THR A 231 20.46 -3.17 13.40
N VAL A 232 19.44 -3.67 12.70
CA VAL A 232 19.52 -4.85 11.85
C VAL A 232 19.00 -4.49 10.47
N LEU A 233 19.74 -4.90 9.43
CA LEU A 233 19.38 -4.68 8.04
C LEU A 233 18.78 -5.97 7.48
N LEU A 234 17.53 -5.93 7.01
CA LEU A 234 16.83 -7.10 6.48
C LEU A 234 16.14 -6.75 5.16
N SER A 235 16.31 -7.60 4.14
CA SER A 235 15.55 -7.48 2.89
C SER A 235 14.11 -7.90 3.13
N GLU A 236 13.92 -9.13 3.56
CA GLU A 236 12.62 -9.67 3.97
C GLU A 236 12.57 -9.86 5.48
N ILE A 237 11.57 -9.25 6.11
CA ILE A 237 11.36 -9.28 7.55
C ILE A 237 10.42 -10.45 7.87
N THR A 238 10.92 -11.41 8.65
CA THR A 238 10.13 -12.56 9.11
C THR A 238 10.31 -12.77 10.60
N THR A 239 9.30 -13.31 11.26
CA THR A 239 9.36 -13.59 12.71
C THR A 239 10.43 -14.62 13.05
N GLU A 240 10.75 -15.54 12.13
CA GLU A 240 11.82 -16.53 12.30
C GLU A 240 13.21 -15.87 12.34
N LYS A 241 13.53 -15.02 11.36
CA LYS A 241 14.80 -14.26 11.35
C LYS A 241 14.99 -13.43 12.61
N LEU A 242 13.93 -12.81 13.12
CA LEU A 242 14.00 -12.00 14.34
C LEU A 242 14.18 -12.86 15.61
N ARG A 243 13.65 -14.09 15.64
CA ARG A 243 13.87 -15.04 16.75
C ARG A 243 15.32 -15.52 16.78
N ASP A 244 15.93 -15.73 15.63
CA ASP A 244 17.32 -16.19 15.52
C ASP A 244 18.34 -15.16 16.06
N LEU A 245 17.96 -13.89 16.14
CA LEU A 245 18.77 -12.82 16.75
C LEU A 245 18.78 -12.89 18.29
N GLY A 246 18.04 -13.83 18.87
CA GLY A 246 18.05 -14.18 20.29
C GLY A 246 17.27 -13.22 21.19
N ASP A 247 17.26 -13.55 22.49
CA ASP A 247 16.39 -12.89 23.47
C ASP A 247 16.96 -11.58 24.04
N SER A 248 18.04 -11.05 23.48
CA SER A 248 18.67 -9.80 23.94
C SER A 248 17.83 -8.56 23.57
N VAL A 249 16.96 -8.68 22.56
CA VAL A 249 16.06 -7.63 22.11
C VAL A 249 14.70 -7.74 22.79
N GLY A 250 14.22 -6.63 23.35
CA GLY A 250 12.95 -6.56 24.08
C GLY A 250 11.74 -6.29 23.20
N CYS A 251 11.94 -5.54 22.13
CA CYS A 251 10.93 -5.18 21.14
C CYS A 251 11.62 -4.75 19.85
N TRP A 252 10.88 -4.80 18.74
CA TRP A 252 11.35 -4.40 17.42
C TRP A 252 10.55 -3.19 16.92
N VAL A 253 11.24 -2.25 16.29
CA VAL A 253 10.67 -1.15 15.52
C VAL A 253 11.08 -1.32 14.07
N GLU A 254 10.10 -1.33 13.18
CA GLU A 254 10.25 -1.36 11.72
C GLU A 254 10.00 0.03 11.13
#